data_AF-A0A2M7KC38-F1
#
_entry.id   AF-A0A2M7KC38-F1
#
_cell.length_a   1.000
_cell.length_b   1.000
_cell.length_c   1.000
_cell.angle_alpha   90.00
_cell.angle_beta   90.00
_cell.angle_gamma   90.00
#
_symmetry.space_group_name_H-M   'P 1'
#
loop_
_entity.id
_entity.type
_entity.pdbx_description
1 polymer ?
#
loop_
_entity_poly.entity_id
_entity_poly.type
_entity_poly.pdbx_seq_one_letter_code
_entity_poly.pdbx_strand_id
1 'polypeptide(L)'
;MDNKLNIKELETENKKLKAEIEKLRFYISLPGYEKRAIFEVYTHFASNILSPITLTDDSEKVLYANPAFCKLLNYKSEEIISKNLRQFTNRVEFSNYQMNTYLRKKGIAGLYNSVLIRKNNEEIHVQLSASPVFNDDGKLICIMTICTDLSLYYKKVVAKTEKV
;
A
#
# COMPACT_ATOMS: atom_id res chain seq x y z
N MET A 1 -42.91 -9.85 39.99
CA MET A 1 -41.97 -10.99 40.08
C MET A 1 -41.51 -11.27 38.66
N ASP A 2 -40.36 -10.77 38.22
CA ASP A 2 -39.74 -11.21 36.93
C ASP A 2 -38.28 -10.75 36.72
N ASN A 3 -37.57 -10.27 37.75
CA ASN A 3 -36.17 -9.82 37.60
C ASN A 3 -35.11 -10.85 38.07
N LYS A 4 -35.48 -11.90 38.81
CA LYS A 4 -34.51 -12.85 39.39
C LYS A 4 -34.05 -13.95 38.42
N LEU A 5 -34.87 -14.33 37.44
CA LEU A 5 -34.46 -15.31 36.41
C LEU A 5 -33.38 -14.71 35.49
N ASN A 6 -33.55 -13.44 35.11
CA ASN A 6 -32.64 -12.71 34.23
C ASN A 6 -31.26 -12.44 34.86
N ILE A 7 -31.20 -12.14 36.17
CA ILE A 7 -29.94 -11.89 36.87
C ILE A 7 -29.03 -13.13 36.89
N LYS A 8 -29.59 -14.31 37.11
CA LYS A 8 -28.80 -15.55 37.22
C LYS A 8 -28.22 -16.00 35.88
N GLU A 9 -28.97 -15.76 34.80
CA GLU A 9 -28.51 -15.95 33.42
C GLU A 9 -27.40 -14.96 33.08
N LEU A 10 -27.59 -13.66 33.39
CA LEU A 10 -26.59 -12.61 33.21
C LEU A 10 -25.30 -12.86 34.02
N GLU A 11 -25.39 -13.41 35.23
CA GLU A 11 -24.23 -13.80 36.04
C GLU A 11 -23.46 -14.97 35.41
N THR A 12 -24.18 -15.92 34.86
CA THR A 12 -23.61 -17.08 34.17
C THR A 12 -22.90 -16.66 32.90
N GLU A 13 -23.52 -15.77 32.12
CA GLU A 13 -22.95 -15.21 30.90
C GLU A 13 -21.73 -14.32 31.20
N ASN A 14 -21.81 -13.47 32.24
CA ASN A 14 -20.65 -12.70 32.72
C ASN A 14 -19.48 -13.59 33.12
N LYS A 15 -19.75 -14.72 33.79
CA LYS A 15 -18.70 -15.67 34.19
C LYS A 15 -18.04 -16.31 32.97
N LYS A 16 -18.83 -16.67 31.94
CA LYS A 16 -18.30 -17.18 30.66
C LYS A 16 -17.47 -16.12 29.94
N LEU A 17 -17.97 -14.90 29.82
CA LEU A 17 -17.25 -13.78 29.20
C LEU A 17 -15.92 -13.48 29.90
N LYS A 18 -15.90 -13.48 31.24
CA LYS A 18 -14.65 -13.31 31.99
C LYS A 18 -13.63 -14.42 31.70
N ALA A 19 -14.07 -15.67 31.58
CA ALA A 19 -13.20 -16.78 31.22
C ALA A 19 -12.65 -16.63 29.78
N GLU A 20 -13.49 -16.19 28.84
CA GLU A 20 -13.08 -15.91 27.45
C GLU A 20 -12.03 -14.79 27.37
N ILE A 21 -12.24 -13.71 28.14
CA ILE A 21 -11.31 -12.57 28.22
C ILE A 21 -9.94 -13.01 28.76
N GLU A 22 -9.91 -13.82 29.82
CA GLU A 22 -8.66 -14.33 30.39
C GLU A 22 -7.91 -15.24 29.39
N LYS A 23 -8.65 -16.06 28.64
CA LYS A 23 -8.08 -16.89 27.57
C LYS A 23 -7.45 -16.02 26.47
N LEU A 24 -8.14 -14.97 26.03
CA LEU A 24 -7.61 -14.03 25.02
C LEU A 24 -6.37 -13.28 25.52
N ARG A 25 -6.37 -12.82 26.77
CA ARG A 25 -5.19 -12.19 27.40
C ARG A 25 -3.98 -13.11 27.40
N PHE A 26 -4.18 -14.38 27.75
CA PHE A 26 -3.13 -15.39 27.68
C PHE A 26 -2.58 -15.53 26.26
N TYR A 27 -3.42 -15.67 25.25
CA TYR A 27 -2.98 -15.76 23.84
C TYR A 27 -2.19 -14.53 23.38
N ILE A 28 -2.64 -13.33 23.75
CA ILE A 28 -1.95 -12.07 23.39
C ILE A 28 -0.59 -11.97 24.08
N SER A 29 -0.45 -12.55 25.29
CA SER A 29 0.82 -12.58 26.03
C SER A 29 1.83 -13.60 25.50
N LEU A 30 1.45 -14.48 24.57
CA LEU A 30 2.36 -15.49 24.02
C LEU A 30 3.45 -14.83 23.16
N PRO A 31 4.74 -15.18 23.37
CA PRO A 31 5.82 -14.70 22.53
C PRO A 31 5.55 -15.00 21.05
N GLY A 32 5.57 -13.96 20.22
CA GLY A 32 5.32 -14.06 18.78
C GLY A 32 3.87 -13.83 18.34
N TYR A 33 2.90 -13.73 19.26
CA TYR A 33 1.54 -13.30 18.92
C TYR A 33 1.56 -11.90 18.30
N GLU A 34 2.30 -10.96 18.89
CA GLU A 34 2.47 -9.60 18.35
C GLU A 34 2.99 -9.63 16.90
N LYS A 35 3.99 -10.46 16.61
CA LYS A 35 4.52 -10.63 15.24
C LYS A 35 3.46 -11.18 14.28
N ARG A 36 2.65 -12.14 14.72
CA ARG A 36 1.56 -12.69 13.91
C ARG A 36 0.46 -11.66 13.67
N ALA A 37 0.01 -10.97 14.71
CA ALA A 37 -1.00 -9.94 14.60
C ALA A 37 -0.54 -8.80 13.66
N ILE A 38 0.71 -8.35 13.82
CA ILE A 38 1.32 -7.36 12.94
C ILE A 38 1.39 -7.88 11.50
N PHE A 39 1.78 -9.14 11.28
CA PHE A 39 1.79 -9.75 9.95
C PHE A 39 0.40 -9.83 9.31
N GLU A 40 -0.63 -10.18 10.07
CA GLU A 40 -2.02 -10.20 9.62
C GLU A 40 -2.51 -8.80 9.24
N VAL A 41 -2.20 -7.79 10.07
CA VAL A 41 -2.49 -6.38 9.79
C VAL A 41 -1.78 -5.94 8.50
N TYR A 42 -0.49 -6.25 8.34
CA TYR A 42 0.26 -5.94 7.11
C TYR A 42 -0.33 -6.63 5.89
N THR A 43 -0.70 -7.90 5.99
CA THR A 43 -1.34 -8.66 4.90
C THR A 43 -2.67 -8.03 4.52
N HIS A 44 -3.48 -7.66 5.51
CA HIS A 44 -4.75 -6.99 5.28
C HIS A 44 -4.56 -5.64 4.59
N PHE A 45 -3.60 -4.83 5.02
CA PHE A 45 -3.24 -3.57 4.36
C PHE A 45 -2.77 -3.80 2.91
N ALA A 46 -1.84 -4.74 2.72
CA ALA A 46 -1.30 -5.08 1.41
C ALA A 46 -2.41 -5.50 0.41
N SER A 47 -3.43 -6.23 0.87
CA SER A 47 -4.51 -6.70 0.01
C SER A 47 -5.68 -5.73 -0.16
N ASN A 48 -5.96 -4.89 0.82
CA ASN A 48 -7.21 -4.11 0.88
C ASN A 48 -7.02 -2.59 0.81
N ILE A 49 -5.80 -2.06 0.91
CA ILE A 49 -5.57 -0.63 0.68
C ILE A 49 -6.00 -0.27 -0.74
N LEU A 50 -6.87 0.74 -0.84
CA LEU A 50 -7.40 1.24 -2.11
C LEU A 50 -6.39 2.11 -2.86
N SER A 51 -5.41 2.68 -2.17
CA SER A 51 -4.33 3.44 -2.80
C SER A 51 -3.40 2.49 -3.56
N PRO A 52 -3.07 2.77 -4.83
CA PRO A 52 -2.02 2.07 -5.56
C PRO A 52 -0.67 2.16 -4.85
N ILE A 53 -0.08 1.00 -4.53
CA ILE A 53 1.22 0.89 -3.89
C ILE A 53 2.10 -0.09 -4.68
N THR A 54 3.36 0.31 -4.90
CA THR A 54 4.40 -0.52 -5.48
C THR A 54 5.69 -0.42 -4.67
N LEU A 55 6.45 -1.52 -4.60
CA LEU A 55 7.81 -1.54 -4.07
C LEU A 55 8.77 -1.84 -5.21
N THR A 56 9.84 -1.06 -5.33
CA THR A 56 10.92 -1.31 -6.29
C THR A 56 12.27 -1.49 -5.61
N ASP A 57 13.17 -2.21 -6.27
CA ASP A 57 14.59 -2.13 -5.93
C ASP A 57 15.21 -0.84 -6.49
N ASP A 58 16.51 -0.69 -6.21
CA ASP A 58 17.29 0.48 -6.58
C ASP A 58 17.63 0.56 -8.09
N SER A 59 17.19 -0.44 -8.85
CA SER A 59 17.32 -0.57 -10.30
C SER A 59 15.96 -0.45 -10.99
N GLU A 60 14.92 -0.01 -10.28
CA GLU A 60 13.54 0.14 -10.74
C GLU A 60 12.84 -1.17 -11.10
N LYS A 61 13.32 -2.31 -10.57
CA LYS A 61 12.62 -3.59 -10.70
C LYS A 61 11.51 -3.67 -9.66
N VAL A 62 10.30 -4.01 -10.09
CA VAL A 62 9.15 -4.16 -9.19
C VAL A 62 9.32 -5.42 -8.35
N LEU A 63 9.36 -5.24 -7.04
CA LEU A 63 9.41 -6.32 -6.05
C LEU A 63 8.00 -6.70 -5.60
N TYR A 64 7.08 -5.73 -5.57
CA TYR A 64 5.72 -5.92 -5.12
C TYR A 64 4.80 -4.88 -5.75
N ALA A 65 3.56 -5.27 -6.05
CA ALA A 65 2.49 -4.37 -6.47
C ALA A 65 1.18 -4.84 -5.83
N ASN A 66 0.48 -3.93 -5.14
CA ASN A 66 -0.80 -4.26 -4.53
C ASN A 66 -1.92 -4.35 -5.60
N PRO A 67 -3.10 -4.90 -5.25
CA PRO A 67 -4.21 -5.02 -6.20
C PRO A 67 -4.65 -3.67 -6.79
N ALA A 68 -4.59 -2.58 -6.01
CA ALA A 68 -4.94 -1.24 -6.48
C ALA A 68 -3.97 -0.74 -7.57
N PHE A 69 -2.67 -0.99 -7.44
CA PHE A 69 -1.68 -0.64 -8.46
C PHE A 69 -1.83 -1.49 -9.73
N CYS A 70 -2.09 -2.78 -9.58
CA CYS A 70 -2.42 -3.67 -10.70
C CYS A 70 -3.64 -3.15 -11.49
N LYS A 71 -4.70 -2.75 -10.78
CA LYS A 71 -5.90 -2.13 -11.34
C LYS A 71 -5.61 -0.77 -11.99
N LEU A 72 -4.73 0.04 -11.40
CA LEU A 72 -4.33 1.33 -11.98
C LEU A 72 -3.68 1.16 -13.35
N LEU A 73 -2.89 0.10 -13.56
CA LEU A 73 -2.18 -0.14 -14.83
C LEU A 73 -2.89 -1.11 -15.78
N ASN A 74 -4.01 -1.71 -15.40
CA ASN A 74 -4.69 -2.78 -16.14
C ASN A 74 -3.82 -4.04 -16.36
N TYR A 75 -2.96 -4.37 -15.40
CA TYR A 75 -2.15 -5.59 -15.41
C TYR A 75 -2.53 -6.51 -14.26
N LYS A 76 -2.19 -7.80 -14.39
CA LYS A 76 -2.18 -8.73 -13.26
C LYS A 76 -0.85 -8.62 -12.50
N SER A 77 -0.85 -9.05 -11.24
CA SER A 77 0.34 -8.96 -10.37
C SER A 77 1.53 -9.72 -10.97
N GLU A 78 1.30 -10.90 -11.53
CA GLU A 78 2.32 -11.77 -12.12
C GLU A 78 2.95 -11.16 -13.39
N GLU A 79 2.26 -10.21 -14.02
CA GLU A 79 2.74 -9.51 -15.22
C GLU A 79 3.62 -8.31 -14.85
N ILE A 80 3.48 -7.78 -13.63
CA ILE A 80 4.21 -6.61 -13.13
C ILE A 80 5.44 -7.02 -12.32
N ILE A 81 5.31 -8.01 -11.43
CA ILE A 81 6.38 -8.42 -10.54
C ILE A 81 7.62 -8.83 -11.35
N SER A 82 8.79 -8.43 -10.87
CA SER A 82 10.08 -8.61 -11.54
C SER A 82 10.29 -7.87 -12.86
N LYS A 83 9.29 -7.14 -13.38
CA LYS A 83 9.49 -6.21 -14.49
C LYS A 83 10.14 -4.92 -14.02
N ASN A 84 10.76 -4.23 -14.95
CA ASN A 84 11.37 -2.94 -14.70
C ASN A 84 10.38 -1.82 -15.05
N LEU A 85 10.34 -0.74 -14.25
CA LEU A 85 9.40 0.36 -14.46
C LEU A 85 9.48 1.00 -15.86
N ARG A 86 10.61 0.88 -16.57
CA ARG A 86 10.75 1.32 -17.97
C ARG A 86 9.70 0.74 -18.93
N GLN A 87 9.06 -0.37 -18.57
CA GLN A 87 8.01 -1.00 -19.38
C GLN A 87 6.63 -0.34 -19.20
N PHE A 88 6.45 0.44 -18.14
CA PHE A 88 5.17 1.06 -17.76
C PHE A 88 5.26 2.58 -17.81
N THR A 89 6.24 3.15 -18.50
CA THR A 89 6.46 4.60 -18.60
C THR A 89 7.29 4.92 -19.84
N ASN A 90 7.39 6.20 -20.18
CA ASN A 90 8.24 6.65 -21.30
C ASN A 90 9.69 6.90 -20.85
N ARG A 91 10.60 7.12 -21.80
CA ARG A 91 12.03 7.28 -21.53
C ARG A 91 12.36 8.50 -20.66
N VAL A 92 11.60 9.59 -20.81
CA VAL A 92 11.82 10.83 -20.05
C VAL A 92 11.48 10.59 -18.59
N GLU A 93 10.30 10.04 -18.32
CA GLU A 93 9.87 9.71 -16.97
C GLU A 93 10.76 8.65 -16.32
N PHE A 94 11.20 7.63 -17.08
CA PHE A 94 12.14 6.66 -16.55
C PHE A 94 13.47 7.29 -16.11
N SER A 95 13.96 8.28 -16.85
CA SER A 95 15.17 9.04 -16.48
C SER A 95 14.94 9.84 -15.19
N ASN A 96 13.75 10.44 -15.04
CA ASN A 96 13.36 11.12 -13.79
C ASN A 96 13.31 10.14 -12.61
N TYR A 97 12.86 8.90 -12.82
CA TYR A 97 12.83 7.89 -11.76
C TYR A 97 14.23 7.57 -11.27
N GLN A 98 15.18 7.36 -12.19
CA GLN A 98 16.58 7.09 -11.86
C GLN A 98 17.21 8.24 -11.06
N MET A 99 16.95 9.49 -11.45
CA MET A 99 17.41 10.66 -10.71
C MET A 99 16.83 10.71 -9.30
N ASN A 100 15.52 10.48 -9.16
CA ASN A 100 14.90 10.45 -7.84
C ASN A 100 15.39 9.26 -6.99
N THR A 101 15.70 8.12 -7.60
CA THR A 101 16.25 6.95 -6.91
C THR A 101 17.65 7.21 -6.37
N TYR A 102 18.45 8.02 -7.07
CA TYR A 102 19.71 8.53 -6.51
C TYR A 102 19.49 9.34 -5.22
N LEU A 103 18.46 10.18 -5.16
CA LEU A 103 18.11 10.92 -3.93
C LEU A 103 17.61 10.00 -2.82
N ARG A 104 16.81 8.98 -3.16
CA ARG A 104 16.28 8.00 -2.21
C ARG A 104 17.36 7.12 -1.60
N LYS A 105 18.41 6.79 -2.35
CA LYS A 105 19.61 6.14 -1.79
C LYS A 105 20.27 6.96 -0.67
N LYS A 106 20.01 8.27 -0.60
CA LYS A 106 20.46 9.18 0.46
C LYS A 106 19.40 9.46 1.54
N GLY A 107 18.31 8.70 1.55
CA GLY A 107 17.23 8.87 2.53
C GLY A 107 16.19 9.94 2.17
N ILE A 108 16.28 10.56 1.00
CA ILE A 108 15.39 11.66 0.62
C ILE A 108 14.14 11.10 -0.06
N ALA A 109 12.98 11.29 0.58
CA ALA A 109 11.67 11.03 -0.02
C ALA A 109 11.28 12.15 -0.99
N GLY A 110 10.35 11.86 -1.92
CA GLY A 110 9.91 12.85 -2.90
C GLY A 110 8.47 12.67 -3.34
N LEU A 111 7.87 13.79 -3.76
CA LEU A 111 6.53 13.88 -4.36
C LEU A 111 6.64 14.58 -5.71
N TYR A 112 6.23 13.92 -6.78
CA TYR A 112 6.31 14.48 -8.14
C TYR A 112 5.25 13.87 -9.05
N ASN A 113 4.90 14.60 -10.10
CA ASN A 113 4.00 14.09 -11.13
C ASN A 113 4.76 13.25 -12.15
N SER A 114 4.10 12.27 -12.72
CA SER A 114 4.63 11.40 -13.77
C SER A 114 3.49 10.90 -14.69
N VAL A 115 3.89 10.20 -15.75
CA VAL A 115 2.99 9.47 -16.64
C VAL A 115 3.34 7.98 -16.59
N LEU A 116 2.34 7.15 -16.35
CA LEU A 116 2.45 5.70 -16.50
C LEU A 116 1.68 5.25 -17.76
N ILE A 117 2.07 4.10 -18.29
CA ILE A 117 1.47 3.48 -19.47
C ILE A 117 0.76 2.21 -19.01
N ARG A 118 -0.56 2.17 -19.25
CA ARG A 118 -1.41 1.01 -18.97
C ARG A 118 -1.21 -0.08 -20.01
N LYS A 119 -1.68 -1.30 -19.72
CA LYS A 119 -1.58 -2.46 -20.63
C LYS A 119 -2.23 -2.26 -22.00
N ASN A 120 -3.26 -1.43 -22.05
CA ASN A 120 -3.96 -1.02 -23.27
C ASN A 120 -3.28 0.17 -23.98
N ASN A 121 -2.04 0.52 -23.62
CA ASN A 121 -1.26 1.65 -24.13
C ASN A 121 -1.85 3.04 -23.81
N GLU A 122 -2.82 3.13 -22.91
CA GLU A 122 -3.32 4.42 -22.43
C GLU A 122 -2.35 5.04 -21.42
N GLU A 123 -2.07 6.32 -21.60
CA GLU A 123 -1.33 7.11 -20.62
C GLU A 123 -2.22 7.48 -19.44
N ILE A 124 -1.66 7.43 -18.24
CA ILE A 124 -2.30 7.90 -17.02
C ILE A 124 -1.37 8.85 -16.28
N HIS A 125 -1.86 10.06 -16.04
CA HIS A 125 -1.16 11.03 -15.19
C HIS A 125 -1.32 10.64 -13.73
N VAL A 126 -0.19 10.58 -13.04
CA VAL A 126 -0.14 10.21 -11.62
C VAL A 126 0.74 11.15 -10.84
N GLN A 127 0.45 11.28 -9.54
CA GLN A 127 1.41 11.81 -8.57
C GLN A 127 2.03 10.63 -7.81
N LEU A 128 3.35 10.61 -7.75
CA LEU A 128 4.13 9.59 -7.08
C LEU A 128 4.68 10.15 -5.77
N SER A 129 4.27 9.55 -4.65
CA SER A 129 4.87 9.77 -3.34
C SER A 129 5.78 8.59 -3.02
N ALA A 130 7.09 8.80 -3.05
CA ALA A 130 8.06 7.72 -3.00
C ALA A 130 9.10 7.94 -1.89
N SER A 131 9.23 6.95 -1.00
CA SER A 131 10.11 6.97 0.16
C SER A 131 11.01 5.73 0.19
N PRO A 132 12.30 5.87 0.54
CA PRO A 132 13.19 4.73 0.74
C PRO A 132 12.85 3.98 2.03
N VAL A 133 13.06 2.67 2.03
CA VAL A 133 12.95 1.80 3.20
C VAL A 133 14.32 1.16 3.44
N PHE A 134 14.89 1.36 4.63
CA PHE A 134 16.19 0.83 5.02
C PHE A 134 16.05 -0.26 6.09
N ASN A 135 17.01 -1.16 6.16
CA ASN A 135 17.17 -2.07 7.30
C ASN A 135 17.99 -1.38 8.42
N ASP A 136 18.17 -2.10 9.53
CA ASP A 136 18.92 -1.61 10.70
C ASP A 136 20.40 -1.32 10.41
N ASP A 137 20.97 -1.91 9.35
CA ASP A 137 22.34 -1.65 8.88
C ASP A 137 22.44 -0.43 7.95
N GLY A 138 21.33 0.28 7.71
CA GLY A 138 21.28 1.42 6.77
C GLY A 138 21.30 1.01 5.29
N LYS A 139 21.13 -0.28 4.97
CA LYS A 139 21.03 -0.77 3.59
C LYS A 139 19.62 -0.55 3.07
N LEU A 140 19.51 0.01 1.86
CA LEU A 140 18.23 0.17 1.17
C LEU A 140 17.62 -1.21 0.87
N ILE A 141 16.44 -1.47 1.43
CA ILE A 141 15.64 -2.67 1.17
C ILE A 141 14.85 -2.47 -0.12
N CYS A 142 14.12 -1.37 -0.23
CA CYS A 142 13.29 -1.03 -1.36
C CYS A 142 12.91 0.46 -1.36
N ILE A 143 12.28 0.89 -2.44
CA ILE A 143 11.59 2.16 -2.54
C ILE A 143 10.09 1.87 -2.53
N MET A 144 9.38 2.39 -1.53
CA MET A 144 7.93 2.33 -1.46
C MET A 144 7.34 3.54 -2.18
N THR A 145 6.44 3.29 -3.13
CA THR A 145 5.76 4.34 -3.89
C THR A 145 4.25 4.20 -3.79
N ILE A 146 3.58 5.29 -3.43
CA ILE A 146 2.13 5.43 -3.51
C ILE A 146 1.80 6.26 -4.76
N CYS A 147 0.88 5.79 -5.59
CA CYS A 147 0.45 6.50 -6.80
C CYS A 147 -0.95 7.06 -6.63
N THR A 148 -1.11 8.36 -6.90
CA THR A 148 -2.41 9.03 -6.94
C THR A 148 -2.80 9.30 -8.38
N ASP A 149 -3.96 8.79 -8.82
CA ASP A 149 -4.50 9.06 -10.16
C ASP A 149 -4.95 10.52 -10.29
N LEU A 150 -4.38 11.24 -11.25
CA LEU A 150 -4.69 12.64 -11.52
C LEU A 150 -5.68 12.81 -12.69
N SER A 151 -6.20 11.75 -13.29
CA SER A 151 -7.07 11.80 -14.49
C SER A 151 -8.27 12.74 -14.33
N LEU A 152 -8.91 12.73 -13.15
CA LEU A 152 -10.04 13.64 -12.87
C LEU A 152 -9.62 15.11 -12.77
N TYR A 153 -8.42 15.38 -12.27
CA TYR A 153 -7.87 16.73 -12.18
C TYR A 153 -7.63 17.30 -13.58
N TYR A 154 -6.96 16.55 -14.45
CA TYR A 154 -6.68 16.98 -15.82
C TYR A 154 -7.96 17.19 -16.65
N LYS A 155 -8.95 16.29 -16.54
CA LYS A 155 -10.25 16.47 -17.21
C LYS A 155 -10.94 17.77 -16.83
N LYS A 156 -10.87 18.16 -15.54
CA LYS A 156 -11.46 19.43 -15.05
C LYS A 156 -10.72 20.66 -15.55
N VAL A 157 -9.39 20.59 -15.66
CA VAL A 157 -8.56 21.71 -16.15
C VAL A 157 -8.82 21.93 -17.64
N VAL A 158 -8.79 20.88 -18.46
CA VAL A 158 -9.03 20.96 -19.91
C VAL A 158 -10.45 21.49 -20.21
N ALA A 159 -11.47 20.98 -19.51
CA ALA A 159 -12.85 21.42 -19.70
C ALA A 159 -13.10 22.90 -19.30
N LYS A 160 -12.19 23.51 -18.51
CA LYS A 160 -12.24 24.94 -18.18
C LYS A 160 -11.54 25.80 -19.21
N THR A 161 -10.44 25.33 -19.79
CA THR A 161 -9.70 26.06 -20.83
C THR A 161 -10.40 26.09 -22.18
N GLU A 162 -11.28 25.13 -22.49
CA GLU A 162 -12.09 25.12 -23.73
C GLU A 162 -13.36 25.99 -23.65
N LYS A 163 -13.69 26.53 -22.47
CA LYS A 163 -14.85 27.39 -22.23
C LYS A 163 -14.50 28.88 -22.15
N VAL A 164 -13.28 29.26 -22.52
CA VAL A 164 -12.77 30.64 -22.61
C VAL A 164 -12.47 30.92 -24.07
#